data_AF-A0A520GR27-F1
#
_entry.id   AF-A0A520GR27-F1
#
_cell.length_a   1.000
_cell.length_b   1.000
_cell.length_c   1.000
_cell.angle_alpha   90.00
_cell.angle_beta   90.00
_cell.angle_gamma   90.00
#
_symmetry.space_group_name_H-M   'P 1'
#
loop_
_entity.id
_entity.type
_entity.pdbx_description
1 polymer ?
#
loop_
_entity_poly.entity_id
_entity_poly.type
_entity_poly.pdbx_seq_one_letter_code
_entity_poly.pdbx_strand_id
1 'polypeptide(L)' 'MNDVENWLQGLGLGDYAQAFAEQEIAFDLLLELGDDDLKEIGVAALGHRKRMLRSIAGMCGGGSFSALPTPAAPTDRDVL' A
#
# COMPACT_ATOMS: atom_id res chain seq x y z
N MET A 1 10.84 -15.38 -11.98
CA MET A 1 10.43 -14.90 -10.65
C MET A 1 9.99 -13.47 -10.86
N ASN A 2 8.68 -13.25 -10.79
CA ASN A 2 8.06 -11.97 -11.06
C ASN A 2 8.12 -11.10 -9.80
N ASP A 3 8.29 -9.78 -9.92
CA ASP A 3 8.39 -8.88 -8.76
C ASP A 3 7.18 -8.99 -7.82
N VAL A 4 6.00 -9.24 -8.39
CA VAL A 4 4.73 -9.49 -7.67
C VAL A 4 4.79 -10.75 -6.80
N GLU A 5 5.36 -11.84 -7.33
CA GLU A 5 5.53 -13.10 -6.60
C GLU A 5 6.46 -12.92 -5.40
N ASN A 6 7.57 -12.20 -5.59
CA ASN A 6 8.52 -11.94 -4.52
C ASN A 6 7.91 -11.04 -3.42
N TRP A 7 7.11 -10.04 -3.81
CA TRP A 7 6.34 -9.23 -2.87
C TRP A 7 5.32 -10.06 -2.08
N LEU A 8 4.54 -10.91 -2.76
CA LEU A 8 3.57 -11.80 -2.12
C LEU A 8 4.25 -12.78 -1.16
N GLN A 9 5.39 -13.36 -1.54
CA GLN A 9 6.17 -14.22 -0.66
C GLN A 9 6.66 -13.47 0.59
N GLY A 10 7.11 -12.22 0.45
CA GLY A 10 7.50 -11.37 1.58
C GLY A 10 6.36 -11.09 2.57
N LEU A 11 5.10 -11.13 2.10
CA LEU A 11 3.91 -11.00 2.94
C LEU A 11 3.43 -12.33 3.56
N GLY A 12 4.02 -13.45 3.16
CA GLY A 12 3.54 -14.81 3.46
C GLY A 12 2.30 -15.19 2.67
N LEU A 13 2.10 -14.57 1.50
CA LEU A 13 0.94 -14.71 0.62
C LEU A 13 1.35 -15.25 -0.77
N GLY A 14 2.48 -15.95 -0.86
CA GLY A 14 3.05 -16.46 -2.11
C GLY A 14 2.10 -17.36 -2.91
N ASP A 15 1.18 -18.06 -2.23
CA ASP A 15 0.16 -18.90 -2.87
C ASP A 15 -0.77 -18.13 -3.83
N TYR A 16 -0.88 -16.81 -3.67
CA TYR A 16 -1.69 -15.98 -4.56
C TYR A 16 -0.93 -15.54 -5.82
N ALA A 17 0.37 -15.80 -5.94
CA ALA A 17 1.18 -15.31 -7.05
C ALA A 17 0.68 -15.81 -8.41
N GLN A 18 0.20 -17.05 -8.47
CA GLN A 18 -0.39 -17.59 -9.70
C GLN A 18 -1.67 -16.85 -10.08
N ALA A 19 -2.58 -16.60 -9.13
CA ALA A 19 -3.83 -15.88 -9.40
C ALA A 19 -3.57 -14.45 -9.91
N PHE A 20 -2.55 -13.77 -9.39
CA PHE A 20 -2.13 -12.45 -9.89
C PHE A 20 -1.55 -12.54 -11.30
N ALA A 21 -0.74 -13.56 -11.60
CA ALA A 21 -0.16 -13.75 -12.92
C ALA A 21 -1.20 -14.14 -13.99
N GLU A 22 -2.19 -14.97 -13.63
CA GLU A 22 -3.30 -15.35 -14.51
C GLU A 22 -4.18 -14.17 -14.91
N GLN A 23 -4.25 -13.15 -14.05
CA GLN A 23 -4.99 -11.90 -14.27
C GLN A 23 -4.11 -10.79 -14.87
N GLU A 24 -2.88 -11.12 -15.29
CA GLU A 24 -1.88 -10.18 -15.83
C GLU A 24 -1.60 -8.96 -14.93
N ILE A 25 -1.73 -9.15 -13.61
CA ILE A 25 -1.50 -8.07 -12.63
C ILE A 25 0.01 -7.85 -12.48
N ALA A 26 0.48 -6.72 -12.98
CA ALA A 26 1.84 -6.24 -12.81
C ALA A 26 2.00 -5.34 -11.57
N PHE A 27 3.25 -4.99 -11.26
CA PHE A 27 3.59 -4.14 -10.11
C PHE A 27 2.99 -2.72 -10.21
N ASP A 28 2.79 -2.20 -11.43
CA ASP A 28 2.12 -0.91 -11.66
C ASP A 28 0.64 -0.96 -11.26
N LEU A 29 -0.07 -2.04 -11.62
CA LEU A 29 -1.48 -2.25 -11.28
C LEU A 29 -1.70 -2.50 -9.79
N LEU A 30 -0.68 -3.01 -9.09
CA LEU A 30 -0.72 -3.23 -7.64
C LEU A 30 -1.02 -1.96 -6.84
N LEU A 31 -0.63 -0.80 -7.35
CA LEU A 31 -0.89 0.50 -6.71
C LEU A 31 -2.33 0.99 -6.95
N GLU A 32 -2.97 0.49 -8.01
CA GLU A 32 -4.35 0.82 -8.39
C GLU A 32 -5.38 -0.17 -7.80
N LEU A 33 -4.89 -1.29 -7.27
CA LEU A 33 -5.68 -2.38 -6.71
C LEU A 33 -6.44 -2.00 -5.43
N GLY A 34 -7.75 -2.15 -5.47
CA GLY A 34 -8.67 -1.96 -4.36
C GLY A 34 -9.10 -3.25 -3.66
N ASP A 35 -9.93 -3.11 -2.62
CA ASP A 35 -10.48 -4.24 -1.87
C ASP A 35 -11.37 -5.16 -2.74
N ASP A 36 -12.02 -4.59 -3.76
CA ASP A 36 -12.89 -5.31 -4.70
C ASP A 36 -12.09 -6.05 -5.78
N ASP A 37 -11.06 -5.42 -6.34
CA ASP A 37 -10.17 -6.07 -7.31
C ASP A 37 -9.46 -7.29 -6.69
N LEU A 38 -9.07 -7.19 -5.42
CA LEU A 38 -8.53 -8.33 -4.67
C LEU A 38 -9.55 -9.46 -4.49
N LYS A 39 -10.85 -9.17 -4.40
CA LYS A 39 -11.89 -10.22 -4.40
C LYS A 39 -11.99 -10.88 -5.76
N GLU A 40 -11.95 -10.09 -6.84
CA GLU A 40 -12.02 -10.57 -8.23
C GLU A 40 -10.86 -11.51 -8.56
N ILE A 41 -9.65 -11.20 -8.07
CA ILE A 41 -8.46 -12.07 -8.20
C ILE A 41 -8.61 -13.38 -7.40
N GLY A 42 -9.56 -13.47 -6.47
CA GLY A 42 -9.82 -14.67 -5.66
C GLY A 42 -9.30 -14.60 -4.23
N VAL A 43 -8.89 -13.42 -3.74
CA VAL A 43 -8.47 -13.23 -2.35
C VAL A 43 -9.69 -13.07 -1.43
N ALA A 44 -10.39 -14.17 -1.15
CA ALA A 44 -11.60 -14.13 -0.31
C ALA A 44 -11.33 -13.71 1.15
N ALA A 45 -10.15 -14.05 1.69
CA ALA A 45 -9.79 -13.80 3.07
C ALA A 45 -9.57 -12.30 3.35
N LEU A 46 -10.45 -11.69 4.17
CA LEU A 46 -10.36 -10.27 4.55
C LEU A 46 -8.98 -9.91 5.15
N GLY A 47 -8.40 -10.79 5.96
CA GLY A 47 -7.08 -10.58 6.57
C GLY A 47 -5.96 -10.47 5.54
N HIS A 48 -6.01 -11.27 4.46
CA HIS A 48 -5.02 -11.23 3.38
C HIS A 48 -5.16 -9.93 2.58
N ARG A 49 -6.41 -9.56 2.24
CA ARG A 49 -6.69 -8.30 1.53
C ARG A 49 -6.21 -7.08 2.30
N LYS A 50 -6.53 -6.99 3.58
CA LYS A 50 -6.03 -5.91 4.45
C LYS A 50 -4.50 -5.88 4.53
N ARG A 51 -3.84 -7.04 4.51
CA ARG A 51 -2.37 -7.12 4.56
C ARG A 51 -1.74 -6.65 3.24
N MET A 52 -2.29 -7.04 2.10
CA MET A 52 -1.89 -6.57 0.77
C MET A 52 -2.06 -5.05 0.66
N LEU A 53 -3.26 -4.52 0.92
CA LEU A 53 -3.56 -3.08 0.87
C LEU A 53 -2.64 -2.26 1.78
N ARG A 54 -2.32 -2.78 2.98
CA ARG A 54 -1.39 -2.10 3.89
C ARG A 54 0.03 -2.04 3.32
N SER A 55 0.49 -3.10 2.67
CA SER A 55 1.80 -3.13 2.04
C SER A 55 1.86 -2.20 0.83
N ILE A 56 0.81 -2.19 -0.01
CA ILE A 56 0.66 -1.29 -1.16
C ILE A 56 0.70 0.17 -0.70
N ALA A 57 -0.05 0.51 0.35
CA ALA A 57 -0.02 1.85 0.96
C ALA A 57 1.39 2.23 1.48
N GLY A 58 2.16 1.26 1.99
CA GLY A 58 3.55 1.46 2.39
C GLY A 58 4.50 1.75 1.23
N MET A 59 4.20 1.23 0.02
CA MET A 59 4.99 1.47 -1.19
C MET A 59 4.76 2.89 -1.75
N CYS A 60 3.51 3.36 -1.76
CA CYS A 60 3.19 4.77 -2.07
C CYS A 60 3.78 5.75 -1.03
N GLY A 61 4.01 5.28 0.20
CA GLY A 61 4.53 6.07 1.32
C GLY A 61 6.03 6.42 1.26
N GLY A 62 6.74 6.07 0.19
CA GLY A 62 8.09 6.59 -0.08
C GLY A 62 8.14 8.11 -0.32
N GLY A 63 6.98 8.76 -0.46
CA GLY A 63 6.83 10.18 -0.24
C GLY A 63 6.68 10.46 1.24
N SER A 64 7.79 10.84 1.88
CA SER A 64 7.86 11.53 3.16
C SER A 64 6.52 12.14 3.59
N PHE A 65 5.80 11.48 4.51
CA PHE A 65 5.00 12.22 5.48
C PHE A 65 5.99 12.92 6.44
N SER A 66 6.79 13.85 5.91
CA SER A 66 7.23 15.00 6.68
C SER A 66 6.01 15.90 6.76
N ALA A 67 5.10 15.50 7.64
CA ALA A 67 4.11 16.36 8.22
C ALA A 67 4.77 17.72 8.50
N LEU A 68 4.23 18.78 7.91
CA LEU A 68 4.53 20.15 8.27
C LEU A 68 4.54 20.32 9.79
N PRO A 69 5.60 20.92 10.37
CA PRO A 69 5.47 21.73 11.55
C PRO A 69 5.90 23.15 11.17
N THR A 70 5.01 23.91 10.53
CA THR A 70 5.07 25.36 10.72
C THR A 70 3.94 25.70 11.69
N PRO A 71 4.17 25.61 13.01
CA PRO A 71 3.26 26.23 13.95
C PRO A 71 3.11 27.70 13.57
N ALA A 72 1.86 28.12 13.45
CA ALA A 72 1.46 29.50 13.28
C ALA A 72 2.24 30.43 14.23
N ALA A 73 2.61 31.59 13.70
CA ALA A 73 3.29 32.66 14.40
C ALA A 73 2.68 32.96 15.79
N PRO A 74 3.50 33.17 16.84
CA PRO A 74 3.10 34.02 17.94
C PRO A 74 3.32 35.48 17.53
N THR A 75 2.24 36.14 17.10
CA THR A 75 2.15 37.59 17.26
C THR A 75 1.69 37.85 18.68
N ASP A 76 2.63 38.23 19.54
CA ASP A 76 2.39 38.95 20.80
C ASP A 76 3.70 39.72 21.07
N ARG A 77 3.88 40.97 20.64
CA ARG A 77 3.27 42.22 21.12
C ARG A 77 3.31 42.35 22.66
N ASP A 78 4.23 43.21 23.10
CA ASP A 78 4.14 44.12 24.27
C ASP A 78 4.78 43.73 25.62
N VAL A 79 5.38 44.76 26.24
CA VAL A 79 5.82 44.96 27.65
C VAL A 79 7.25 44.56 28.06
N LEU A 80 8.19 45.51 27.92
CA LEU A 80 8.80 46.25 29.05
C LEU A 80 9.58 47.50 28.58
#